data_AF-A0A1M7CCC7-F1
#
_entry.id   AF-A0A1M7CCC7-F1
#
_cell.length_a   1.000
_cell.length_b   1.000
_cell.length_c   1.000
_cell.angle_alpha   90.00
_cell.angle_beta   90.00
_cell.angle_gamma   90.00
#
_symmetry.space_group_name_H-M   'P 1'
#
loop_
_entity.id
_entity.type
_entity.pdbx_description
1 polymer ?
#
loop_
_entity_poly.entity_id
_entity_poly.type
_entity_poly.pdbx_seq_one_letter_code
_entity_poly.pdbx_strand_id
1 'polypeptide(L)'
;MASDSHLQKLIFDHPVGNTRGAEAFALCADQDFRHGGLHRVKAYGDPWTAIGDLQNLGGNIDDPAAIGHVIGQIENAARVQRGGVFGRRKLIVGGADHKAGPAGGAAAFTTAKAGLRVALIDRKTFPRDKLCGGLITGRARRHYAEIFGHEMPFEAQDRKTTVDFRFRGAPMGVISDAPPLCATMRRDMDAMICAQALGAGAADFTGVSVAGIDPEAKSLALKDGRRIGFGVLIGADGANSQVAKALFGEAFDRAEVGFGLEIEAVGEHVDPSAPIRIDLAAAKWGYGWSFPKRCSTTIGVGGLLAKNPDMKVAMAEYCALLGVEADKSSFKGQFLPFGDFRKVPGRGAVLLAGDAAGLVDPITGEGIGYAMQSGHLAAQAGIEALRARRPQTALALYRRHLRPIHRALCMARLIRPVIFLPAMEAGFARAFRRSSTLRMQYLRLMAGEAEYGDILARLILRLPRLTVLAIRAKF
;
A
#
# COMPACT_ATOMS: atom_id res chain seq x y z
N MET A 1 27.38 -42.37 -31.19
CA MET A 1 26.27 -43.18 -31.76
C MET A 1 25.78 -44.30 -30.83
N ALA A 2 25.92 -44.17 -29.50
CA ALA A 2 25.33 -45.11 -28.53
C ALA A 2 24.54 -44.38 -27.41
N SER A 3 24.22 -43.10 -27.58
CA SER A 3 23.53 -42.27 -26.58
C SER A 3 22.09 -41.88 -26.96
N ASP A 4 21.65 -42.13 -28.20
CA ASP A 4 20.31 -41.74 -28.66
C ASP A 4 19.22 -42.76 -28.30
N SER A 5 19.56 -44.04 -28.14
CA SER A 5 18.56 -45.09 -27.94
C SER A 5 17.96 -45.15 -26.54
N HIS A 6 18.62 -44.57 -25.53
CA HIS A 6 18.11 -44.54 -24.14
C HIS A 6 17.15 -43.35 -23.89
N LEU A 7 17.36 -42.22 -24.58
CA LEU A 7 16.51 -41.03 -24.49
C LEU A 7 15.22 -41.20 -25.30
N GLN A 8 15.27 -41.85 -26.48
CA GLN A 8 14.06 -42.18 -27.24
C GLN A 8 13.12 -43.13 -26.48
N LYS A 9 13.66 -44.06 -25.66
CA LYS A 9 12.84 -44.96 -24.84
C LYS A 9 12.11 -44.26 -23.68
N LEU A 10 12.70 -43.21 -23.11
CA LEU A 10 12.08 -42.43 -22.02
C LEU A 10 10.97 -41.50 -22.50
N ILE A 11 10.95 -41.14 -23.79
CA ILE A 11 9.97 -40.20 -24.37
C ILE A 11 8.72 -40.94 -24.89
N PHE A 12 8.84 -42.20 -25.33
CA PHE A 12 7.76 -42.88 -26.05
C PHE A 12 6.95 -43.95 -25.27
N ASP A 13 7.40 -44.39 -24.08
CA ASP A 13 6.71 -45.45 -23.31
C ASP A 13 5.86 -44.95 -22.10
N HIS A 14 5.59 -43.65 -21.98
CA HIS A 14 4.72 -43.12 -20.90
C HIS A 14 3.29 -42.83 -21.40
N PRO A 15 2.20 -43.14 -20.66
CA PRO A 15 0.83 -43.21 -21.20
C PRO A 15 0.17 -41.86 -21.53
N VAL A 16 0.92 -40.75 -21.52
CA VAL A 16 0.39 -39.41 -21.80
C VAL A 16 1.15 -38.85 -23.00
N GLY A 17 0.77 -39.34 -24.18
CA GLY A 17 1.21 -38.78 -25.44
C GLY A 17 0.66 -37.37 -25.60
N ASN A 18 1.52 -36.36 -25.47
CA ASN A 18 1.32 -35.11 -26.19
C ASN A 18 2.68 -34.52 -26.56
N THR A 19 2.99 -34.58 -27.85
CA THR A 19 4.22 -34.13 -28.51
C THR A 19 4.61 -32.69 -28.19
N ARG A 20 3.68 -31.85 -27.74
CA ARG A 20 3.93 -30.44 -27.38
C ARG A 20 4.70 -30.23 -26.07
N GLY A 21 4.57 -31.15 -25.10
CA GLY A 21 5.31 -31.07 -23.83
C GLY A 21 6.81 -31.37 -24.00
N ALA A 22 7.13 -32.26 -24.96
CA ALA A 22 8.50 -32.59 -25.33
C ALA A 22 9.19 -31.42 -26.08
N GLU A 23 8.45 -30.68 -26.92
CA GLU A 23 8.95 -29.50 -27.62
C GLU A 23 9.25 -28.33 -26.66
N ALA A 24 8.41 -28.11 -25.64
CA ALA A 24 8.64 -27.10 -24.61
C ALA A 24 9.88 -27.42 -23.73
N PHE A 25 10.11 -28.70 -23.44
CA PHE A 25 11.30 -29.15 -22.71
C PHE A 25 12.58 -28.98 -23.56
N ALA A 26 12.50 -29.26 -24.87
CA ALA A 26 13.63 -29.04 -25.79
C ALA A 26 13.99 -27.54 -25.91
N LEU A 27 13.01 -26.64 -25.88
CA LEU A 27 13.23 -25.18 -25.91
C LEU A 27 13.86 -24.64 -24.62
N CYS A 28 13.47 -25.14 -23.44
CA CYS A 28 14.10 -24.76 -22.17
C CYS A 28 15.51 -25.35 -22.00
N ALA A 29 15.73 -26.60 -22.43
CA ALA A 29 17.04 -27.24 -22.37
C ALA A 29 18.05 -26.58 -23.34
N ASP A 30 17.62 -26.06 -24.49
CA ASP A 30 18.48 -25.33 -25.44
C ASP A 30 18.91 -23.94 -24.90
N GLN A 31 18.08 -23.29 -24.06
CA GLN A 31 18.47 -22.03 -23.41
C GLN A 31 19.55 -22.22 -22.34
N ASP A 32 19.52 -23.32 -21.58
CA ASP A 32 20.57 -23.66 -20.60
C ASP A 32 21.85 -24.19 -21.27
N PHE A 33 21.75 -24.82 -22.46
CA PHE A 33 22.92 -25.30 -23.20
C PHE A 33 23.80 -24.16 -23.73
N ARG A 34 23.23 -22.98 -24.01
CA ARG A 34 23.98 -21.80 -24.48
C ARG A 34 24.76 -21.08 -23.37
N HIS A 35 24.59 -21.44 -22.10
CA HIS A 35 25.24 -20.76 -20.96
C HIS A 35 26.10 -21.69 -20.08
N GLY A 36 26.56 -22.83 -20.63
CA GLY A 36 27.77 -23.53 -20.16
C GLY A 36 27.75 -24.04 -18.72
N GLY A 37 26.64 -24.62 -18.23
CA GLY A 37 26.51 -25.08 -16.85
C GLY A 37 26.03 -26.52 -16.69
N LEU A 38 26.90 -27.52 -16.87
CA LEU A 38 26.57 -28.96 -16.75
C LEU A 38 26.37 -29.45 -15.29
N HIS A 39 25.98 -28.60 -14.34
CA HIS A 39 25.99 -28.94 -12.90
C HIS A 39 24.69 -28.69 -12.11
N ARG A 40 23.55 -28.34 -12.72
CA ARG A 40 22.30 -28.07 -11.96
C ARG A 40 21.18 -29.11 -12.06
N VAL A 41 21.31 -30.16 -12.86
CA VAL A 41 20.19 -31.11 -13.09
C VAL A 41 20.17 -32.29 -12.10
N LYS A 42 21.13 -32.40 -11.17
CA LYS A 42 21.17 -33.51 -10.18
C LYS A 42 20.25 -33.34 -8.96
N ALA A 43 19.44 -32.28 -8.88
CA ALA A 43 18.67 -31.95 -7.66
C ALA A 43 17.15 -32.06 -7.79
N TYR A 44 16.63 -32.61 -8.89
CA TYR A 44 15.19 -32.81 -9.07
C TYR A 44 14.86 -34.30 -9.07
N GLY A 45 14.10 -34.73 -8.06
CA GLY A 45 13.25 -35.91 -8.22
C GLY A 45 12.22 -35.59 -9.30
N ASP A 46 12.03 -36.55 -10.21
CA ASP A 46 11.06 -36.62 -11.29
C ASP A 46 10.45 -35.29 -11.83
N PRO A 47 10.88 -34.79 -13.01
CA PRO A 47 10.34 -33.59 -13.65
C PRO A 47 8.83 -33.59 -13.91
N TRP A 48 8.20 -34.78 -13.95
CA TRP A 48 6.77 -34.91 -14.21
C TRP A 48 5.90 -34.40 -13.04
N THR A 49 6.45 -34.31 -11.82
CA THR A 49 5.71 -33.79 -10.66
C THR A 49 5.42 -32.29 -10.78
N ALA A 50 6.35 -31.51 -11.34
CA ALA A 50 6.19 -30.06 -11.52
C ALA A 50 5.13 -29.68 -12.58
N ILE A 51 4.97 -30.51 -13.62
CA ILE A 51 3.94 -30.34 -14.66
C ILE A 51 2.55 -30.75 -14.14
N GLY A 52 2.48 -31.78 -13.29
CA GLY A 52 1.25 -32.18 -12.60
C GLY A 52 0.72 -31.08 -11.66
N ASP A 53 1.61 -30.37 -10.97
CA ASP A 53 1.23 -29.24 -10.10
C ASP A 53 0.73 -28.02 -10.89
N LEU A 54 1.27 -27.77 -12.09
CA LEU A 54 0.79 -26.73 -13.02
C LEU A 54 -0.66 -26.95 -13.49
N GLN A 55 -1.03 -28.20 -13.77
CA GLN A 55 -2.40 -28.55 -14.14
C GLN A 55 -3.37 -28.47 -12.95
N ASN A 56 -2.92 -28.88 -11.75
CA ASN A 56 -3.73 -28.78 -10.53
C ASN A 56 -3.95 -27.35 -10.04
N LEU A 57 -3.07 -26.41 -10.41
CA LEU A 57 -3.17 -24.98 -10.07
C LEU A 57 -3.89 -24.13 -11.14
N GLY A 58 -4.43 -24.74 -12.20
CA GLY A 58 -5.24 -24.06 -13.22
C GLY A 58 -4.47 -23.01 -14.05
N GLY A 59 -3.14 -23.10 -14.11
CA GLY A 59 -2.31 -22.16 -14.85
C GLY A 59 -2.33 -22.42 -16.36
N ASN A 60 -2.34 -21.35 -17.16
CA ASN A 60 -2.13 -21.47 -18.60
C ASN A 60 -0.64 -21.77 -18.86
N ILE A 61 -0.38 -22.94 -19.44
CA ILE A 61 0.96 -23.46 -19.73
C ILE A 61 1.64 -22.66 -20.88
N ASP A 62 0.86 -21.83 -21.59
CA ASP A 62 1.34 -20.99 -22.70
C ASP A 62 1.79 -19.58 -22.24
N ASP A 63 1.73 -19.23 -20.95
CA ASP A 63 2.17 -17.94 -20.41
C ASP A 63 3.54 -18.05 -19.69
N PRO A 64 4.63 -17.51 -20.27
CA PRO A 64 5.96 -17.50 -19.65
C PRO A 64 6.00 -16.82 -18.27
N ALA A 65 5.13 -15.85 -17.99
CA ALA A 65 5.06 -15.18 -16.70
C ALA A 65 4.42 -16.09 -15.63
N ALA A 66 3.43 -16.91 -16.01
CA ALA A 66 2.82 -17.90 -15.12
C ALA A 66 3.81 -19.02 -14.76
N ILE A 67 4.61 -19.49 -15.73
CA ILE A 67 5.67 -20.47 -15.49
C ILE A 67 6.75 -19.89 -14.55
N GLY A 68 7.19 -18.65 -14.79
CA GLY A 68 8.14 -17.97 -13.91
C GLY A 68 7.63 -17.78 -12.48
N HIS A 69 6.33 -17.53 -12.31
CA HIS A 69 5.69 -17.44 -11.00
C HIS A 69 5.73 -18.76 -10.24
N VAL A 70 5.39 -19.88 -10.90
CA VAL A 70 5.37 -21.22 -10.29
C VAL A 70 6.78 -21.68 -9.92
N ILE A 71 7.77 -21.50 -10.80
CA ILE A 71 9.17 -21.80 -10.49
C ILE A 71 9.64 -20.99 -9.28
N GLY A 72 9.29 -19.71 -9.22
CA GLY A 72 9.58 -18.85 -8.07
C GLY A 72 8.94 -19.34 -6.77
N GLN A 73 7.71 -19.84 -6.81
CA GLN A 73 7.03 -20.43 -5.65
C GLN A 73 7.72 -21.70 -5.15
N ILE A 74 8.15 -22.58 -6.05
CA ILE A 74 8.86 -23.83 -5.72
C ILE A 74 10.24 -23.53 -5.12
N GLU A 75 11.01 -22.62 -5.71
CA GLU A 75 12.30 -22.19 -5.14
C GLU A 75 12.15 -21.57 -3.75
N ASN A 76 11.07 -20.81 -3.54
CA ASN A 76 10.76 -20.18 -2.25
C ASN A 76 10.36 -21.23 -1.20
N ALA A 77 9.54 -22.21 -1.56
CA ALA A 77 9.19 -23.35 -0.71
C ALA A 77 10.46 -24.13 -0.27
N ALA A 78 11.38 -24.37 -1.19
CA ALA A 78 12.67 -25.01 -0.89
C ALA A 78 13.58 -24.17 0.02
N ARG A 79 13.55 -22.83 -0.11
CA ARG A 79 14.27 -21.90 0.79
C ARG A 79 13.67 -21.86 2.19
N VAL A 80 12.35 -21.96 2.31
CA VAL A 80 11.63 -21.96 3.60
C VAL A 80 11.80 -23.29 4.33
N GLN A 81 11.83 -24.43 3.60
CA GLN A 81 12.00 -25.77 4.18
C GLN A 81 13.43 -26.08 4.66
N ARG A 82 14.47 -25.44 4.10
CA ARG A 82 15.86 -25.55 4.61
C ARG A 82 16.07 -24.74 5.90
N GLY A 83 15.25 -25.04 6.91
CA GLY A 83 15.30 -24.47 8.25
C GLY A 83 16.69 -24.61 8.86
N GLY A 84 17.50 -23.58 8.71
CA GLY A 84 18.83 -23.48 9.27
C GLY A 84 19.09 -22.04 9.69
N VAL A 85 19.33 -21.85 10.99
CA VAL A 85 19.72 -20.62 11.69
C VAL A 85 20.10 -19.47 10.76
N PHE A 86 19.13 -18.61 10.49
CA PHE A 86 19.30 -17.47 9.59
C PHE A 86 20.39 -16.51 10.15
N GLY A 87 21.54 -16.34 9.48
CA GLY A 87 22.69 -15.53 9.96
C GLY A 87 22.52 -13.98 10.00
N ARG A 88 23.46 -13.26 10.64
CA ARG A 88 23.35 -11.85 11.13
C ARG A 88 23.17 -10.69 10.11
N ARG A 89 23.23 -10.89 8.79
CA ARG A 89 22.92 -9.86 7.78
C ARG A 89 21.49 -10.03 7.28
N LYS A 90 20.52 -9.40 7.95
CA LYS A 90 19.09 -9.52 7.64
C LYS A 90 18.33 -8.22 7.85
N LEU A 91 17.41 -7.92 6.95
CA LEU A 91 16.35 -6.95 7.16
C LEU A 91 15.03 -7.73 7.19
N ILE A 92 14.12 -7.40 8.11
CA ILE A 92 12.79 -8.01 8.16
C ILE A 92 11.77 -6.91 7.96
N VAL A 93 10.76 -7.20 7.14
CA VAL A 93 9.61 -6.33 6.97
C VAL A 93 8.41 -7.04 7.60
N GLY A 94 7.90 -6.52 8.73
CA GLY A 94 6.66 -7.03 9.32
C GLY A 94 6.29 -6.62 10.76
N GLY A 95 4.97 -6.55 11.05
CA GLY A 95 4.27 -6.54 12.36
C GLY A 95 2.76 -6.91 12.19
N ALA A 96 1.97 -7.43 13.14
CA ALA A 96 0.88 -8.37 12.80
C ALA A 96 -0.30 -8.02 11.85
N ASP A 97 -0.54 -6.77 11.41
CA ASP A 97 -1.72 -6.43 10.60
C ASP A 97 -1.38 -5.80 9.23
N HIS A 98 -1.64 -6.52 8.14
CA HIS A 98 -1.54 -6.04 6.73
C HIS A 98 -0.14 -5.52 6.31
N LYS A 99 0.89 -6.26 6.72
CA LYS A 99 2.32 -5.99 6.52
C LYS A 99 2.75 -5.91 5.07
N ALA A 100 2.21 -6.78 4.21
CA ALA A 100 2.52 -6.81 2.78
C ALA A 100 1.59 -5.90 1.98
N GLY A 101 1.05 -4.86 2.62
CA GLY A 101 0.47 -3.72 1.92
C GLY A 101 1.53 -2.83 1.27
N PRO A 102 1.16 -1.62 0.80
CA PRO A 102 2.03 -0.79 -0.03
C PRO A 102 3.39 -0.46 0.61
N ALA A 103 3.43 -0.17 1.92
CA ALA A 103 4.67 0.11 2.62
C ALA A 103 5.60 -1.10 2.72
N GLY A 104 5.08 -2.26 3.15
CA GLY A 104 5.93 -3.42 3.34
C GLY A 104 6.34 -4.07 2.02
N GLY A 105 5.47 -4.07 1.01
CA GLY A 105 5.84 -4.52 -0.32
C GLY A 105 6.94 -3.66 -0.95
N ALA A 106 6.82 -2.32 -0.87
CA ALA A 106 7.88 -1.43 -1.33
C ALA A 106 9.19 -1.63 -0.56
N ALA A 107 9.13 -1.79 0.76
CA ALA A 107 10.30 -2.05 1.59
C ALA A 107 10.98 -3.38 1.24
N ALA A 108 10.19 -4.45 1.07
CA ALA A 108 10.70 -5.77 0.76
C ALA A 108 11.28 -5.83 -0.65
N PHE A 109 10.60 -5.29 -1.65
CA PHE A 109 11.09 -5.16 -3.02
C PHE A 109 12.45 -4.42 -3.06
N THR A 110 12.51 -3.23 -2.46
CA THR A 110 13.72 -2.40 -2.42
C THR A 110 14.88 -3.15 -1.76
N THR A 111 14.62 -3.86 -0.67
CA THR A 111 15.64 -4.64 0.04
C THR A 111 16.13 -5.82 -0.78
N ALA A 112 15.22 -6.56 -1.39
CA ALA A 112 15.54 -7.74 -2.19
C ALA A 112 16.36 -7.34 -3.43
N LYS A 113 15.95 -6.28 -4.14
CA LYS A 113 16.71 -5.67 -5.26
C LYS A 113 18.12 -5.24 -4.86
N ALA A 114 18.34 -4.86 -3.61
CA ALA A 114 19.66 -4.50 -3.09
C ALA A 114 20.56 -5.71 -2.75
N GLY A 115 20.11 -6.94 -3.02
CA GLY A 115 20.83 -8.18 -2.77
C GLY A 115 20.85 -8.61 -1.30
N LEU A 116 20.03 -8.00 -0.46
CA LEU A 116 19.91 -8.37 0.95
C LEU A 116 18.79 -9.39 1.15
N ARG A 117 18.97 -10.26 2.16
CA ARG A 117 17.92 -11.19 2.57
C ARG A 117 16.83 -10.45 3.33
N VAL A 118 15.60 -10.61 2.87
CA VAL A 118 14.40 -10.03 3.45
C VAL A 118 13.30 -11.06 3.62
N ALA A 119 12.64 -11.01 4.77
CA ALA A 119 11.40 -11.75 5.02
C ALA A 119 10.23 -10.76 4.92
N LEU A 120 9.26 -11.07 4.05
CA LEU A 120 7.98 -10.37 3.96
C LEU A 120 6.94 -11.22 4.68
N ILE A 121 6.55 -10.76 5.87
CA ILE A 121 5.59 -11.49 6.72
C ILE A 121 4.22 -10.87 6.47
N ASP A 122 3.11 -11.62 6.51
CA ASP A 122 1.71 -11.15 6.63
C ASP A 122 0.86 -12.26 7.24
N ARG A 123 -0.15 -11.92 8.05
CA ARG A 123 -1.05 -12.94 8.62
C ARG A 123 -2.01 -13.53 7.58
N LYS A 124 -2.26 -12.78 6.50
CA LYS A 124 -3.15 -13.17 5.40
C LYS A 124 -2.32 -13.67 4.23
N THR A 125 -2.89 -14.57 3.45
CA THR A 125 -2.42 -14.92 2.10
C THR A 125 -2.99 -13.91 1.11
N PHE A 126 -2.34 -13.74 -0.04
CA PHE A 126 -2.78 -12.82 -1.10
C PHE A 126 -3.42 -13.62 -2.25
N PRO A 127 -4.45 -13.08 -2.92
CA PRO A 127 -5.06 -11.76 -2.71
C PRO A 127 -5.91 -11.66 -1.42
N ARG A 128 -5.96 -10.46 -0.81
CA ARG A 128 -6.73 -10.21 0.43
C ARG A 128 -7.51 -8.90 0.41
N ASP A 129 -8.68 -8.89 1.02
CA ASP A 129 -9.43 -7.65 1.18
C ASP A 129 -8.77 -6.73 2.21
N LYS A 130 -8.84 -5.42 1.95
CA LYS A 130 -8.39 -4.37 2.86
C LYS A 130 -9.14 -3.09 2.62
N LEU A 131 -9.61 -2.49 3.72
CA LEU A 131 -10.38 -1.27 3.70
C LEU A 131 -9.56 -0.07 3.25
N CYS A 132 -10.12 0.66 2.29
CA CYS A 132 -9.62 1.89 1.69
C CYS A 132 -10.57 2.31 0.57
N GLY A 133 -10.80 3.62 0.40
CA GLY A 133 -11.50 4.15 -0.78
C GLY A 133 -10.91 3.68 -2.13
N GLY A 134 -9.64 3.29 -2.14
CA GLY A 134 -9.01 2.70 -3.33
C GLY A 134 -8.76 3.71 -4.45
N LEU A 135 -8.65 5.00 -4.10
CA LEU A 135 -8.27 6.04 -5.05
C LEU A 135 -6.74 6.21 -5.04
N ILE A 136 -6.12 5.95 -6.18
CA ILE A 136 -4.70 6.08 -6.41
C ILE A 136 -4.44 7.42 -7.08
N THR A 137 -3.66 8.24 -6.39
CA THR A 137 -3.30 9.58 -6.82
C THR A 137 -2.14 9.56 -7.82
N GLY A 138 -1.92 10.68 -8.54
CA GLY A 138 -0.72 10.85 -9.37
C GLY A 138 0.58 10.71 -8.57
N ARG A 139 0.62 11.21 -7.32
CA ARG A 139 1.76 11.05 -6.41
C ARG A 139 2.04 9.58 -6.12
N ALA A 140 1.01 8.81 -5.79
CA ALA A 140 1.15 7.38 -5.52
C ALA A 140 1.63 6.61 -6.77
N ARG A 141 1.10 6.94 -7.96
CA ARG A 141 1.55 6.34 -9.23
C ARG A 141 3.02 6.64 -9.53
N ARG A 142 3.44 7.90 -9.35
CA ARG A 142 4.85 8.29 -9.51
C ARG A 142 5.75 7.48 -8.58
N HIS A 143 5.42 7.39 -7.30
CA HIS A 143 6.22 6.60 -6.36
C HIS A 143 6.23 5.12 -6.70
N TYR A 144 5.12 4.56 -7.17
CA TYR A 144 5.10 3.19 -7.68
C TYR A 144 6.10 3.02 -8.82
N ALA A 145 6.07 3.89 -9.84
CA ALA A 145 6.97 3.83 -10.97
C ALA A 145 8.45 3.98 -10.57
N GLU A 146 8.75 4.93 -9.68
CA GLU A 146 10.09 5.13 -9.13
C GLU A 146 10.61 3.89 -8.38
N ILE A 147 9.75 3.21 -7.64
CA ILE A 147 10.13 2.07 -6.80
C ILE A 147 10.26 0.79 -7.61
N PHE A 148 9.25 0.46 -8.44
CA PHE A 148 9.13 -0.83 -9.13
C PHE A 148 9.68 -0.80 -10.57
N GLY A 149 9.94 0.39 -11.12
CA GLY A 149 10.56 0.57 -12.44
C GLY A 149 9.58 0.55 -13.62
N HIS A 150 8.27 0.56 -13.37
CA HIS A 150 7.24 0.64 -14.40
C HIS A 150 5.95 1.27 -13.86
N GLU A 151 5.09 1.75 -14.76
CA GLU A 151 3.79 2.30 -14.38
C GLU A 151 2.88 1.24 -13.73
N MET A 152 2.05 1.69 -12.79
CA MET A 152 0.99 0.85 -12.23
C MET A 152 -0.08 0.63 -13.31
N PRO A 153 -0.46 -0.64 -13.60
CA PRO A 153 -1.44 -0.93 -14.63
C PRO A 153 -2.84 -0.48 -14.18
N PHE A 154 -3.54 0.21 -15.07
CA PHE A 154 -4.95 0.58 -14.89
C PHE A 154 -5.64 0.60 -16.26
N GLU A 155 -6.84 0.02 -16.30
CA GLU A 155 -7.75 0.10 -17.43
C GLU A 155 -8.22 1.55 -17.64
N ALA A 156 -8.68 1.85 -18.87
CA ALA A 156 -9.16 3.18 -19.21
C ALA A 156 -10.34 3.63 -18.32
N GLN A 157 -11.30 2.74 -18.03
CA GLN A 157 -12.48 3.05 -17.21
C GLN A 157 -12.16 3.35 -15.73
N ASP A 158 -11.02 2.87 -15.24
CA ASP A 158 -10.60 3.08 -13.85
C ASP A 158 -9.81 4.40 -13.71
N ARG A 159 -9.42 5.03 -14.82
CA ARG A 159 -8.78 6.34 -14.86
C ARG A 159 -9.85 7.44 -14.94
N LYS A 160 -9.78 8.36 -13.99
CA LYS A 160 -10.75 9.44 -13.78
C LYS A 160 -10.07 10.79 -13.89
N THR A 161 -10.63 11.66 -14.73
CA THR A 161 -10.24 13.08 -14.86
C THR A 161 -11.36 14.02 -14.44
N THR A 162 -12.54 13.50 -14.11
CA THR A 162 -13.66 14.30 -13.61
C THR A 162 -13.82 14.12 -12.11
N VAL A 163 -13.79 15.24 -11.38
CA VAL A 163 -13.95 15.30 -9.92
C VAL A 163 -15.06 16.28 -9.56
N ASP A 164 -16.05 15.80 -8.83
CA ASP A 164 -17.13 16.57 -8.24
C ASP A 164 -16.82 16.89 -6.77
N PHE A 165 -16.61 18.17 -6.48
CA PHE A 165 -16.40 18.63 -5.12
C PHE A 165 -17.71 18.99 -4.45
N ARG A 166 -17.89 18.49 -3.22
CA ARG A 166 -19.02 18.81 -2.34
C ARG A 166 -18.53 19.32 -0.99
N PHE A 167 -19.41 20.00 -0.27
CA PHE A 167 -19.19 20.38 1.13
C PHE A 167 -20.47 20.13 1.92
N ARG A 168 -20.47 19.14 2.82
CA ARG A 168 -21.68 18.65 3.52
C ARG A 168 -22.83 18.36 2.53
N GLY A 169 -22.51 17.69 1.42
CA GLY A 169 -23.46 17.40 0.35
C GLY A 169 -23.72 18.53 -0.65
N ALA A 170 -23.45 19.78 -0.29
CA ALA A 170 -23.72 20.92 -1.17
C ALA A 170 -22.69 21.02 -2.32
N PRO A 171 -23.12 21.32 -3.56
CA PRO A 171 -22.22 21.48 -4.70
C PRO A 171 -21.16 22.58 -4.50
N MET A 172 -19.88 22.22 -4.62
CA MET A 172 -18.75 23.16 -4.65
C MET A 172 -18.17 23.37 -6.07
N GLY A 173 -18.54 22.50 -7.01
CA GLY A 173 -18.18 22.61 -8.43
C GLY A 173 -17.43 21.39 -8.95
N VAL A 174 -17.47 21.21 -10.26
CA VAL A 174 -16.86 20.08 -10.98
C VAL A 174 -15.59 20.55 -11.69
N ILE A 175 -14.58 19.68 -11.72
CA ILE A 175 -13.39 19.80 -12.59
C ILE A 175 -13.41 18.61 -13.54
N SER A 176 -13.32 18.83 -14.85
CA SER A 176 -13.41 17.77 -15.86
C SER A 176 -12.07 17.39 -16.50
N ASP A 177 -11.01 18.15 -16.17
CA ASP A 177 -9.64 18.05 -16.67
C ASP A 177 -8.64 17.86 -15.53
N ALA A 178 -9.03 17.14 -14.47
CA ALA A 178 -8.16 16.84 -13.35
C ALA A 178 -6.95 16.00 -13.79
N PRO A 179 -5.77 16.17 -13.16
CA PRO A 179 -4.72 15.17 -13.22
C PRO A 179 -5.28 13.77 -12.93
N PRO A 180 -4.91 12.74 -13.70
CA PRO A 180 -5.56 11.43 -13.61
C PRO A 180 -5.50 10.81 -12.21
N LEU A 181 -6.67 10.44 -11.70
CA LEU A 181 -6.87 9.63 -10.50
C LEU A 181 -7.29 8.23 -10.93
N CYS A 182 -6.78 7.18 -10.28
CA CYS A 182 -7.09 5.81 -10.69
C CYS A 182 -7.81 5.07 -9.55
N ALA A 183 -8.99 4.53 -9.83
CA ALA A 183 -9.74 3.76 -8.84
C ALA A 183 -9.35 2.27 -8.91
N THR A 184 -9.18 1.62 -7.78
CA THR A 184 -8.83 0.19 -7.70
C THR A 184 -9.43 -0.45 -6.46
N MET A 185 -9.45 -1.78 -6.46
CA MET A 185 -9.59 -2.56 -5.23
C MET A 185 -8.22 -2.80 -4.62
N ARG A 186 -8.13 -2.68 -3.29
CA ARG A 186 -6.90 -2.98 -2.54
C ARG A 186 -6.49 -4.44 -2.63
N ARG A 187 -7.46 -5.32 -2.89
CA ARG A 187 -7.25 -6.75 -3.07
C ARG A 187 -6.22 -7.04 -4.14
N ASP A 188 -6.41 -6.45 -5.32
CA ASP A 188 -5.59 -6.72 -6.49
C ASP A 188 -4.31 -5.90 -6.45
N MET A 189 -4.41 -4.62 -6.03
CA MET A 189 -3.24 -3.75 -5.90
C MET A 189 -2.22 -4.27 -4.88
N ASP A 190 -2.67 -4.67 -3.68
CA ASP A 190 -1.75 -5.21 -2.68
C ASP A 190 -1.16 -6.56 -3.13
N ALA A 191 -1.95 -7.41 -3.82
CA ALA A 191 -1.46 -8.68 -4.35
C ALA A 191 -0.37 -8.48 -5.40
N MET A 192 -0.55 -7.54 -6.32
CA MET A 192 0.46 -7.15 -7.30
C MET A 192 1.74 -6.62 -6.62
N ILE A 193 1.61 -5.73 -5.64
CA ILE A 193 2.78 -5.20 -4.91
C ILE A 193 3.51 -6.32 -4.14
N CYS A 194 2.78 -7.26 -3.55
CA CYS A 194 3.35 -8.43 -2.90
C CYS A 194 4.12 -9.30 -3.92
N ALA A 195 3.50 -9.59 -5.07
CA ALA A 195 4.12 -10.37 -6.14
C ALA A 195 5.41 -9.72 -6.65
N GLN A 196 5.46 -8.40 -6.79
CA GLN A 196 6.69 -7.67 -7.12
C GLN A 196 7.81 -7.95 -6.11
N ALA A 197 7.52 -7.85 -4.81
CA ALA A 197 8.50 -8.09 -3.76
C ALA A 197 9.00 -9.54 -3.76
N LEU A 198 8.09 -10.52 -3.94
CA LEU A 198 8.45 -11.93 -4.03
C LEU A 198 9.28 -12.23 -5.27
N GLY A 199 8.90 -11.69 -6.44
CA GLY A 199 9.64 -11.81 -7.69
C GLY A 199 11.04 -11.16 -7.63
N ALA A 200 11.21 -10.12 -6.79
CA ALA A 200 12.53 -9.55 -6.51
C ALA A 200 13.40 -10.40 -5.57
N GLY A 201 12.86 -11.48 -4.99
CA GLY A 201 13.57 -12.43 -4.13
C GLY A 201 13.29 -12.31 -2.63
N ALA A 202 12.23 -11.61 -2.22
CA ALA A 202 11.80 -11.62 -0.83
C ALA A 202 11.30 -13.02 -0.41
N ALA A 203 11.67 -13.48 0.78
CA ALA A 203 11.16 -14.73 1.33
C ALA A 203 9.72 -14.54 1.81
N ASP A 204 8.84 -15.45 1.41
CA ASP A 204 7.40 -15.38 1.70
C ASP A 204 7.09 -15.97 3.08
N PHE A 205 6.54 -15.14 3.95
CA PHE A 205 5.98 -15.51 5.24
C PHE A 205 4.55 -14.97 5.38
N THR A 206 3.83 -14.86 4.26
CA THR A 206 2.39 -14.60 4.24
C THR A 206 1.61 -15.80 4.80
N GLY A 207 0.37 -15.58 5.25
CA GLY A 207 -0.41 -16.58 5.98
C GLY A 207 0.06 -16.84 7.43
N VAL A 208 1.11 -16.15 7.90
CA VAL A 208 1.69 -16.38 9.24
C VAL A 208 1.62 -15.13 10.12
N SER A 209 0.97 -15.29 11.26
CA SER A 209 0.84 -14.23 12.27
C SER A 209 2.11 -14.10 13.11
N VAL A 210 2.42 -12.87 13.53
CA VAL A 210 3.43 -12.63 14.56
C VAL A 210 2.81 -12.86 15.94
N ALA A 211 3.52 -13.61 16.77
CA ALA A 211 3.17 -13.89 18.15
C ALA A 211 3.78 -12.87 19.11
N GLY A 212 5.01 -12.44 18.85
CA GLY A 212 5.73 -11.49 19.70
C GLY A 212 6.92 -10.87 18.99
N ILE A 213 7.30 -9.68 19.44
CA ILE A 213 8.45 -8.94 18.93
C ILE A 213 9.31 -8.56 20.13
N ASP A 214 10.59 -8.88 20.06
CA ASP A 214 11.60 -8.48 21.04
C ASP A 214 12.61 -7.55 20.33
N PRO A 215 12.44 -6.22 20.45
CA PRO A 215 13.34 -5.24 19.84
C PRO A 215 14.79 -5.34 20.35
N GLU A 216 14.98 -5.66 21.64
CA GLU A 216 16.29 -5.70 22.29
C GLU A 216 17.08 -6.94 21.88
N ALA A 217 16.43 -8.12 21.93
CA ALA A 217 17.02 -9.36 21.41
C ALA A 217 17.07 -9.41 19.87
N LYS A 218 16.52 -8.38 19.19
CA LYS A 218 16.40 -8.29 17.73
C LYS A 218 15.80 -9.54 17.11
N SER A 219 14.70 -10.02 17.70
CA SER A 219 14.04 -11.25 17.28
C SER A 219 12.52 -11.08 17.23
N LEU A 220 11.88 -11.86 16.37
CA LEU A 220 10.44 -11.99 16.34
C LEU A 220 10.03 -13.46 16.41
N ALA A 221 8.91 -13.73 17.08
CA ALA A 221 8.28 -15.04 17.14
C ALA A 221 7.04 -15.06 16.24
N LEU A 222 6.90 -16.12 15.45
CA LEU A 222 5.73 -16.42 14.66
C LEU A 222 4.79 -17.36 15.41
N LYS A 223 3.50 -17.32 15.09
CA LYS A 223 2.49 -18.19 15.72
C LYS A 223 2.65 -19.67 15.38
N ASP A 224 3.41 -20.00 14.35
CA ASP A 224 3.73 -21.38 13.96
C ASP A 224 4.99 -21.92 14.67
N GLY A 225 5.47 -21.23 15.70
CA GLY A 225 6.63 -21.63 16.51
C GLY A 225 7.98 -21.19 15.96
N ARG A 226 8.07 -20.70 14.71
CA ARG A 226 9.34 -20.22 14.15
C ARG A 226 9.78 -18.91 14.82
N ARG A 227 11.10 -18.74 14.98
CA ARG A 227 11.72 -17.49 15.46
C ARG A 227 12.66 -16.93 14.40
N ILE A 228 12.54 -15.64 14.13
CA ILE A 228 13.36 -14.95 13.11
C ILE A 228 14.12 -13.80 13.76
N GLY A 229 15.46 -13.87 13.75
CA GLY A 229 16.32 -12.74 14.13
C GLY A 229 16.48 -11.71 13.00
N PHE A 230 16.58 -10.43 13.33
CA PHE A 230 16.80 -9.34 12.37
C PHE A 230 18.03 -8.49 12.67
N GLY A 231 18.60 -7.89 11.62
CA GLY A 231 19.53 -6.77 11.76
C GLY A 231 18.77 -5.44 11.79
N VAL A 232 17.77 -5.28 10.93
CA VAL A 232 16.81 -4.15 10.90
C VAL A 232 15.39 -4.71 10.78
N LEU A 233 14.43 -4.12 11.49
CA LEU A 233 13.00 -4.45 11.40
C LEU A 233 12.21 -3.24 10.91
N ILE A 234 11.38 -3.40 9.88
CA ILE A 234 10.47 -2.37 9.39
C ILE A 234 9.03 -2.78 9.73
N GLY A 235 8.41 -2.06 10.66
CA GLY A 235 6.99 -2.13 10.99
C GLY A 235 6.15 -1.42 9.93
N ALA A 236 5.59 -2.19 9.01
CA ALA A 236 4.70 -1.73 7.94
C ALA A 236 3.26 -2.23 8.14
N ASP A 237 2.83 -2.31 9.40
CA ASP A 237 1.68 -3.08 9.86
C ASP A 237 0.46 -2.25 10.26
N GLY A 238 0.25 -1.18 9.50
CA GLY A 238 -0.99 -0.40 9.56
C GLY A 238 -1.16 0.42 10.83
N ALA A 239 -2.33 1.04 10.96
CA ALA A 239 -2.72 1.85 12.12
C ALA A 239 -2.76 1.06 13.45
N ASN A 240 -2.89 -0.27 13.41
CA ASN A 240 -2.94 -1.14 14.60
C ASN A 240 -1.57 -1.73 14.99
N SER A 241 -0.50 -1.14 14.47
CA SER A 241 0.86 -1.67 14.47
C SER A 241 1.28 -2.31 15.79
N GLN A 242 1.65 -3.59 15.73
CA GLN A 242 2.28 -4.31 16.83
C GLN A 242 3.75 -3.90 17.00
N VAL A 243 4.43 -3.50 15.93
CA VAL A 243 5.81 -2.97 16.05
C VAL A 243 5.79 -1.67 16.85
N ALA A 244 4.85 -0.77 16.56
CA ALA A 244 4.69 0.47 17.32
C ALA A 244 4.34 0.17 18.79
N LYS A 245 3.42 -0.76 19.07
CA LYS A 245 3.11 -1.20 20.44
C LYS A 245 4.33 -1.77 21.17
N ALA A 246 5.13 -2.61 20.51
CA ALA A 246 6.34 -3.18 21.12
C ALA A 246 7.39 -2.11 21.44
N LEU A 247 7.46 -1.02 20.66
CA LEU A 247 8.40 0.07 20.90
C LEU A 247 7.88 1.12 21.89
N PHE A 248 6.59 1.40 21.90
CA PHE A 248 6.02 2.59 22.55
C PHE A 248 4.86 2.29 23.52
N GLY A 249 4.51 1.03 23.74
CA GLY A 249 3.35 0.61 24.54
C GLY A 249 2.02 0.65 23.76
N GLU A 250 1.86 1.63 22.87
CA GLU A 250 0.66 1.79 22.05
C GLU A 250 0.98 2.13 20.58
N ALA A 251 0.01 1.88 19.69
CA ALA A 251 0.18 2.18 18.26
C ALA A 251 0.02 3.67 17.96
N PHE A 252 -1.00 4.32 18.53
CA PHE A 252 -1.32 5.75 18.43
C PHE A 252 -2.22 6.17 19.59
N ASP A 253 -2.25 7.47 19.90
CA ASP A 253 -3.26 8.06 20.78
C ASP A 253 -4.62 8.02 20.07
N ARG A 254 -5.59 7.30 20.66
CA ARG A 254 -6.93 7.14 20.10
C ARG A 254 -7.73 8.44 20.02
N ALA A 255 -7.37 9.48 20.76
CA ALA A 255 -8.04 10.78 20.68
C ALA A 255 -7.73 11.52 19.36
N GLU A 256 -6.55 11.28 18.79
CA GLU A 256 -6.02 11.99 17.63
C GLU A 256 -6.16 11.21 16.31
N VAL A 257 -6.58 9.93 16.38
CA VAL A 257 -6.82 9.12 15.17
C VAL A 257 -8.17 9.43 14.53
N GLY A 258 -8.18 9.30 13.21
CA GLY A 258 -9.38 9.20 12.42
C GLY A 258 -9.99 7.81 12.43
N PHE A 259 -11.26 7.76 12.07
CA PHE A 259 -11.97 6.53 11.78
C PHE A 259 -12.73 6.70 10.47
N GLY A 260 -12.59 5.74 9.57
CA GLY A 260 -13.31 5.68 8.30
C GLY A 260 -14.26 4.50 8.29
N LEU A 261 -15.45 4.69 7.73
CA LEU A 261 -16.39 3.65 7.36
C LEU A 261 -16.58 3.64 5.86
N GLU A 262 -16.72 2.45 5.29
CA GLU A 262 -17.01 2.28 3.87
C GLU A 262 -17.90 1.08 3.57
N ILE A 263 -18.49 1.12 2.38
CA ILE A 263 -19.17 0.02 1.70
C ILE A 263 -18.68 -0.06 0.25
N GLU A 264 -18.89 -1.22 -0.35
CA GLU A 264 -18.82 -1.41 -1.80
C GLU A 264 -20.26 -1.50 -2.32
N ALA A 265 -20.75 -0.43 -2.94
CA ALA A 265 -22.06 -0.42 -3.56
C ALA A 265 -21.99 -1.13 -4.93
N VAL A 266 -22.99 -1.95 -5.23
CA VAL A 266 -23.08 -2.79 -6.44
C VAL A 266 -24.44 -2.59 -7.14
N GLY A 267 -24.65 -3.24 -8.28
CA GLY A 267 -25.92 -3.17 -9.01
C GLY A 267 -26.13 -1.80 -9.66
N GLU A 268 -27.29 -1.19 -9.43
CA GLU A 268 -27.69 0.11 -10.03
C GLU A 268 -26.79 1.29 -9.63
N HIS A 269 -25.98 1.12 -8.58
CA HIS A 269 -25.02 2.14 -8.12
C HIS A 269 -23.63 2.04 -8.76
N VAL A 270 -23.47 1.16 -9.76
CA VAL A 270 -22.22 1.02 -10.52
C VAL A 270 -22.31 1.85 -11.80
N ASP A 271 -21.68 3.02 -11.76
CA ASP A 271 -21.48 3.86 -12.95
C ASP A 271 -19.97 4.18 -13.09
N PRO A 272 -19.22 3.40 -13.88
CA PRO A 272 -17.81 3.65 -14.13
C PRO A 272 -17.55 4.96 -14.89
N SER A 273 -18.57 5.66 -15.42
CA SER A 273 -18.40 6.98 -16.03
C SER A 273 -18.60 8.13 -15.04
N ALA A 274 -19.22 7.86 -13.89
CA ALA A 274 -19.46 8.85 -12.86
C ALA A 274 -18.15 9.48 -12.34
N PRO A 275 -18.18 10.78 -11.99
CA PRO A 275 -17.02 11.48 -11.47
C PRO A 275 -16.63 10.96 -10.09
N ILE A 276 -15.36 11.17 -9.74
CA ILE A 276 -14.90 11.02 -8.36
C ILE A 276 -15.58 12.09 -7.50
N ARG A 277 -16.29 11.71 -6.45
CA ARG A 277 -16.86 12.66 -5.50
C ARG A 277 -15.98 12.81 -4.26
N ILE A 278 -15.63 14.05 -3.93
CA ILE A 278 -14.94 14.42 -2.69
C ILE A 278 -15.84 15.39 -1.92
N ASP A 279 -16.42 14.93 -0.82
CA ASP A 279 -17.38 15.69 -0.01
C ASP A 279 -16.74 16.17 1.30
N LEU A 280 -16.18 17.37 1.27
CA LEU A 280 -15.49 17.96 2.41
C LEU A 280 -16.46 18.18 3.57
N ALA A 281 -16.02 17.82 4.78
CA ALA A 281 -16.80 17.96 6.01
C ALA A 281 -18.11 17.14 6.07
N ALA A 282 -18.29 16.12 5.21
CA ALA A 282 -19.37 15.13 5.38
C ALA A 282 -19.22 14.33 6.69
N ALA A 283 -17.99 14.20 7.19
CA ALA A 283 -17.70 13.89 8.59
C ALA A 283 -16.91 15.03 9.22
N LYS A 284 -17.04 15.25 10.54
CA LYS A 284 -16.33 16.33 11.23
C LYS A 284 -14.82 16.12 11.11
N TRP A 285 -14.10 17.16 10.69
CA TRP A 285 -12.64 17.12 10.47
C TRP A 285 -12.22 16.02 9.49
N GLY A 286 -13.05 15.81 8.48
CA GLY A 286 -12.97 14.69 7.56
C GLY A 286 -13.69 14.95 6.25
N TYR A 287 -13.98 13.89 5.50
CA TYR A 287 -14.67 13.97 4.23
C TYR A 287 -15.43 12.67 3.94
N GLY A 288 -16.37 12.76 3.01
CA GLY A 288 -17.06 11.64 2.39
C GLY A 288 -16.56 11.43 0.97
N TRP A 289 -16.65 10.21 0.48
CA TRP A 289 -16.23 9.85 -0.87
C TRP A 289 -17.24 8.95 -1.56
N SER A 290 -17.32 9.11 -2.87
CA SER A 290 -17.91 8.12 -3.77
C SER A 290 -16.93 7.94 -4.93
N PHE A 291 -16.34 6.76 -5.02
CA PHE A 291 -15.28 6.42 -5.98
C PHE A 291 -15.75 5.29 -6.90
N PRO A 292 -16.36 5.63 -8.05
CA PRO A 292 -16.90 4.64 -8.97
C PRO A 292 -15.78 3.87 -9.67
N LYS A 293 -15.90 2.55 -9.70
CA LYS A 293 -15.00 1.60 -10.37
C LYS A 293 -15.79 0.80 -11.41
N ARG A 294 -15.10 -0.12 -12.09
CA ARG A 294 -15.72 -1.03 -13.06
C ARG A 294 -16.91 -1.86 -12.52
N CYS A 295 -16.78 -2.43 -11.33
CA CYS A 295 -17.74 -3.43 -10.80
C CYS A 295 -18.43 -2.99 -9.50
N SER A 296 -18.00 -1.89 -8.91
CA SER A 296 -18.52 -1.37 -7.65
C SER A 296 -18.26 0.13 -7.55
N THR A 297 -18.92 0.79 -6.61
CA THR A 297 -18.60 2.14 -6.17
C THR A 297 -18.22 2.09 -4.70
N THR A 298 -16.98 2.45 -4.35
CA THR A 298 -16.61 2.56 -2.93
C THR A 298 -17.18 3.86 -2.38
N ILE A 299 -18.06 3.75 -1.40
CA ILE A 299 -18.68 4.87 -0.71
C ILE A 299 -18.22 4.85 0.73
N GLY A 300 -17.88 6.01 1.27
CA GLY A 300 -17.51 6.08 2.68
C GLY A 300 -17.44 7.48 3.25
N VAL A 301 -17.30 7.53 4.56
CA VAL A 301 -17.05 8.75 5.34
C VAL A 301 -15.93 8.49 6.32
N GLY A 302 -15.08 9.49 6.55
CA GLY A 302 -14.00 9.38 7.51
C GLY A 302 -13.63 10.73 8.09
N GLY A 303 -13.44 10.78 9.41
CA GLY A 303 -13.12 12.00 10.15
C GLY A 303 -12.44 11.70 11.47
N LEU A 304 -12.16 12.74 12.26
CA LEU A 304 -11.49 12.58 13.56
C LEU A 304 -12.42 11.84 14.53
N LEU A 305 -11.95 10.74 15.13
CA LEU A 305 -12.81 9.87 15.95
C LEU A 305 -13.45 10.64 17.11
N ALA A 306 -12.65 11.40 17.87
CA ALA A 306 -13.12 12.17 19.02
C ALA A 306 -14.21 13.20 18.70
N LYS A 307 -14.37 13.60 17.43
CA LYS A 307 -15.39 14.57 16.99
C LYS A 307 -16.63 13.90 16.39
N ASN A 308 -16.58 12.60 16.10
CA ASN A 308 -17.63 11.85 15.42
C ASN A 308 -17.99 10.61 16.26
N PRO A 309 -18.70 10.78 17.40
CA PRO A 309 -19.05 9.66 18.27
C PRO A 309 -19.91 8.61 17.56
N ASP A 310 -20.78 9.04 16.65
CA ASP A 310 -21.75 8.19 15.93
C ASP A 310 -21.42 8.05 14.44
N MET A 311 -20.20 7.60 14.10
CA MET A 311 -19.75 7.50 12.69
C MET A 311 -20.68 6.63 11.83
N LYS A 312 -21.34 5.61 12.40
CA LYS A 312 -22.32 4.79 11.68
C LYS A 312 -23.57 5.58 11.24
N VAL A 313 -23.98 6.59 12.01
CA VAL A 313 -25.09 7.47 11.64
C VAL A 313 -24.66 8.35 10.48
N ALA A 314 -23.49 9.01 10.59
CA ALA A 314 -22.93 9.82 9.50
C ALA A 314 -22.78 9.01 8.19
N MET A 315 -22.34 7.76 8.29
CA MET A 315 -22.26 6.86 7.13
C MET A 315 -23.64 6.56 6.53
N ALA A 316 -24.64 6.25 7.36
CA ALA A 316 -26.00 5.96 6.88
C ALA A 316 -26.65 7.19 6.21
N GLU A 317 -26.50 8.38 6.80
CA GLU A 317 -26.95 9.64 6.22
C GLU A 317 -26.26 9.92 4.87
N TYR A 318 -24.97 9.62 4.77
CA TYR A 318 -24.21 9.80 3.55
C TYR A 318 -24.61 8.81 2.45
N CYS A 319 -24.88 7.55 2.79
CA CYS A 319 -25.46 6.58 1.86
C CYS A 319 -26.82 7.05 1.36
N ALA A 320 -27.71 7.48 2.25
CA ALA A 320 -29.03 8.01 1.88
C ALA A 320 -28.94 9.24 0.97
N LEU A 321 -27.99 10.15 1.25
CA LEU A 321 -27.70 11.30 0.40
C LEU A 321 -27.28 10.90 -1.03
N LEU A 322 -26.64 9.74 -1.18
CA LEU A 322 -26.23 9.17 -2.46
C LEU A 322 -27.28 8.25 -3.09
N GLY A 323 -28.45 8.10 -2.46
CA GLY A 323 -29.51 7.20 -2.90
C GLY A 323 -29.17 5.71 -2.72
N VAL A 324 -28.23 5.39 -1.83
CA VAL A 324 -27.84 4.00 -1.55
C VAL A 324 -28.50 3.52 -0.26
N GLU A 325 -29.34 2.50 -0.37
CA GLU A 325 -29.87 1.79 0.79
C GLU A 325 -28.85 0.78 1.29
N ALA A 326 -28.21 1.07 2.43
CA ALA A 326 -27.17 0.22 2.99
C ALA A 326 -27.51 -0.19 4.43
N ASP A 327 -27.51 -1.50 4.69
CA ASP A 327 -27.58 -2.02 6.06
C ASP A 327 -26.30 -1.62 6.83
N LYS A 328 -26.47 -1.14 8.06
CA LYS A 328 -25.37 -0.82 8.98
C LYS A 328 -24.44 -2.02 9.22
N SER A 329 -24.92 -3.25 9.04
CA SER A 329 -24.09 -4.47 9.12
C SER A 329 -23.03 -4.57 8.01
N SER A 330 -23.27 -3.92 6.86
CA SER A 330 -22.35 -3.88 5.73
C SER A 330 -21.18 -2.92 5.92
N PHE A 331 -21.27 -2.01 6.90
CA PHE A 331 -20.28 -0.95 7.12
C PHE A 331 -18.99 -1.54 7.67
N LYS A 332 -17.89 -1.36 6.93
CA LYS A 332 -16.58 -1.83 7.33
C LYS A 332 -15.73 -0.64 7.79
N GLY A 333 -15.08 -0.78 8.95
CA GLY A 333 -14.37 0.32 9.60
C GLY A 333 -12.88 0.12 9.79
N GLN A 334 -12.12 1.21 9.68
CA GLN A 334 -10.67 1.22 9.83
C GLN A 334 -10.19 2.51 10.49
N PHE A 335 -9.23 2.38 11.42
CA PHE A 335 -8.51 3.54 11.98
C PHE A 335 -7.50 4.11 10.98
N LEU A 336 -7.40 5.44 10.97
CA LEU A 336 -6.57 6.23 10.08
C LEU A 336 -5.78 7.27 10.90
N PRO A 337 -4.45 7.30 10.86
CA PRO A 337 -3.66 8.26 11.64
C PRO A 337 -3.58 9.64 10.93
N PHE A 338 -4.73 10.32 10.75
CA PHE A 338 -4.90 11.60 10.00
C PHE A 338 -3.92 12.71 10.40
N GLY A 339 -2.70 12.67 9.85
CA GLY A 339 -1.63 13.62 10.12
C GLY A 339 -1.00 13.50 11.51
N ASP A 340 -1.38 12.52 12.34
CA ASP A 340 -0.72 12.27 13.63
C ASP A 340 0.52 11.39 13.48
N PHE A 341 1.44 11.87 12.66
CA PHE A 341 2.65 11.14 12.34
C PHE A 341 3.66 11.17 13.49
N ARG A 342 4.38 10.07 13.64
CA ARG A 342 5.44 9.92 14.63
C ARG A 342 6.69 10.69 14.17
N LYS A 343 7.01 11.80 14.83
CA LYS A 343 8.24 12.59 14.59
C LYS A 343 9.52 11.75 14.65
N VAL A 344 9.51 10.71 15.48
CA VAL A 344 10.57 9.70 15.61
C VAL A 344 9.96 8.32 15.32
N PRO A 345 9.95 7.87 14.06
CA PRO A 345 9.21 6.67 13.64
C PRO A 345 10.04 5.39 13.82
N GLY A 346 10.42 5.11 15.06
CA GLY A 346 11.19 3.90 15.41
C GLY A 346 12.17 4.11 16.56
N ARG A 347 13.01 3.09 16.81
CA ARG A 347 14.14 3.10 17.77
C ARG A 347 15.30 2.30 17.21
N GLY A 348 16.47 2.94 17.03
CA GLY A 348 17.69 2.30 16.56
C GLY A 348 17.51 1.55 15.22
N ALA A 349 17.49 0.22 15.29
CA ALA A 349 17.35 -0.68 14.15
C ALA A 349 15.89 -1.09 13.82
N VAL A 350 14.91 -0.58 14.56
CA VAL A 350 13.48 -0.83 14.31
C VAL A 350 12.84 0.45 13.80
N LEU A 351 12.24 0.40 12.61
CA LEU A 351 11.64 1.53 11.90
C LEU A 351 10.13 1.31 11.72
N LEU A 352 9.37 2.39 11.59
CA LEU A 352 7.94 2.35 11.26
C LEU A 352 7.69 3.04 9.91
N ALA A 353 6.80 2.48 9.09
CA ALA A 353 6.47 3.01 7.76
C ALA A 353 4.96 2.99 7.48
N GLY A 354 4.51 3.84 6.56
CA GLY A 354 3.11 4.05 6.23
C GLY A 354 2.26 4.42 7.45
N ASP A 355 1.07 3.85 7.55
CA ASP A 355 0.16 4.09 8.67
C ASP A 355 0.77 3.73 10.03
N ALA A 356 1.71 2.79 10.12
CA ALA A 356 2.38 2.46 11.38
C ALA A 356 3.26 3.62 11.90
N ALA A 357 3.72 4.51 11.00
CA ALA A 357 4.39 5.76 11.34
C ALA A 357 3.45 6.97 11.35
N GLY A 358 2.16 6.78 11.07
CA GLY A 358 1.14 7.83 11.03
C GLY A 358 1.19 8.71 9.78
N LEU A 359 1.77 8.18 8.68
CA LEU A 359 2.02 8.96 7.47
C LEU A 359 0.79 8.98 6.55
N VAL A 360 -0.26 9.69 6.98
CA VAL A 360 -1.49 9.93 6.20
C VAL A 360 -1.73 11.43 6.10
N ASP A 361 -2.06 11.89 4.89
CA ASP A 361 -2.42 13.28 4.65
C ASP A 361 -3.73 13.66 5.37
N PRO A 362 -3.73 14.66 6.26
CA PRO A 362 -4.93 15.04 7.01
C PRO A 362 -5.94 15.89 6.22
N ILE A 363 -5.65 16.29 4.98
CA ILE A 363 -6.51 17.09 4.11
C ILE A 363 -7.03 16.25 2.94
N THR A 364 -6.16 15.53 2.25
CA THR A 364 -6.55 14.70 1.09
C THR A 364 -6.94 13.29 1.49
N GLY A 365 -6.56 12.84 2.70
CA GLY A 365 -6.69 11.45 3.12
C GLY A 365 -5.76 10.49 2.39
N GLU A 366 -4.81 10.99 1.61
CA GLU A 366 -3.85 10.16 0.89
C GLU A 366 -2.89 9.45 1.86
N GLY A 367 -2.86 8.12 1.79
CA GLY A 367 -1.93 7.28 2.55
C GLY A 367 -1.10 6.31 1.70
N ILE A 368 -1.61 5.87 0.54
CA ILE A 368 -0.96 4.83 -0.28
C ILE A 368 0.39 5.30 -0.82
N GLY A 369 0.46 6.52 -1.37
CA GLY A 369 1.70 7.11 -1.85
C GLY A 369 2.75 7.23 -0.74
N TYR A 370 2.36 7.79 0.41
CA TYR A 370 3.24 7.90 1.58
C TYR A 370 3.65 6.53 2.14
N ALA A 371 2.76 5.53 2.11
CA ALA A 371 3.08 4.18 2.52
C ALA A 371 4.19 3.59 1.65
N MET A 372 4.04 3.58 0.32
CA MET A 372 5.07 3.08 -0.59
C MET A 372 6.39 3.84 -0.43
N GLN A 373 6.32 5.17 -0.45
CA GLN A 373 7.51 6.01 -0.35
C GLN A 373 8.24 5.78 0.99
N SER A 374 7.54 5.83 2.11
CA SER A 374 8.17 5.64 3.42
C SER A 374 8.71 4.21 3.62
N GLY A 375 8.05 3.19 3.07
CA GLY A 375 8.56 1.82 3.05
C GLY A 375 9.87 1.71 2.27
N HIS A 376 9.92 2.30 1.07
CA HIS A 376 11.13 2.39 0.27
C HIS A 376 12.27 3.13 0.98
N LEU A 377 11.99 4.30 1.58
CA LEU A 377 12.98 5.09 2.34
C LEU A 377 13.47 4.37 3.59
N ALA A 378 12.60 3.63 4.29
CA ALA A 378 12.97 2.81 5.44
C ALA A 378 13.90 1.66 5.02
N ALA A 379 13.62 1.02 3.89
CA ALA A 379 14.50 0.01 3.31
C ALA A 379 15.86 0.61 2.93
N GLN A 380 15.91 1.76 2.25
CA GLN A 380 17.17 2.44 1.92
C GLN A 380 18.04 2.72 3.17
N ALA A 381 17.42 3.30 4.21
CA ALA A 381 18.10 3.56 5.48
C ALA A 381 18.60 2.27 6.15
N GLY A 382 17.79 1.20 6.13
CA GLY A 382 18.17 -0.11 6.66
C GLY A 382 19.31 -0.76 5.88
N ILE A 383 19.28 -0.69 4.55
CA ILE A 383 20.33 -1.19 3.65
C ILE A 383 21.66 -0.48 3.94
N GLU A 384 21.64 0.86 4.01
CA GLU A 384 22.84 1.66 4.30
C GLU A 384 23.43 1.29 5.67
N ALA A 385 22.60 1.26 6.71
CA ALA A 385 23.01 0.89 8.05
C ALA A 385 23.58 -0.54 8.14
N LEU A 386 22.98 -1.50 7.44
CA LEU A 386 23.44 -2.89 7.40
C LEU A 386 24.76 -3.03 6.65
N ARG A 387 24.93 -2.34 5.52
CA ARG A 387 26.19 -2.35 4.75
C ARG A 387 27.33 -1.72 5.55
N ALA A 388 27.04 -0.65 6.29
CA ALA A 388 27.99 -0.02 7.22
C ALA A 388 28.25 -0.84 8.50
N ARG A 389 27.59 -1.99 8.69
CA ARG A 389 27.62 -2.81 9.92
C ARG A 389 27.23 -2.03 11.18
N ARG A 390 26.36 -1.03 11.04
CA ARG A 390 25.85 -0.18 12.13
C ARG A 390 24.32 -0.12 12.10
N PRO A 391 23.60 -1.26 12.24
CA PRO A 391 22.13 -1.29 12.15
C PRO A 391 21.42 -0.29 13.07
N GLN A 392 22.03 0.06 14.21
CA GLN A 392 21.52 1.06 15.15
C GLN A 392 21.39 2.47 14.56
N THR A 393 22.08 2.79 13.45
CA THR A 393 21.98 4.10 12.80
C THR A 393 20.81 4.20 11.81
N ALA A 394 20.10 3.09 11.55
CA ALA A 394 19.00 3.04 10.57
C ALA A 394 17.95 4.13 10.82
N LEU A 395 17.54 4.34 12.08
CA LEU A 395 16.56 5.39 12.40
C LEU A 395 17.08 6.80 12.10
N ALA A 396 18.36 7.08 12.36
CA ALA A 396 18.93 8.40 12.10
C ALA A 396 18.93 8.71 10.60
N LEU A 397 19.31 7.73 9.77
CA LEU A 397 19.26 7.82 8.32
C LEU A 397 17.82 7.97 7.82
N TYR A 398 16.92 7.13 8.30
CA TYR A 398 15.51 7.17 7.92
C TYR A 398 14.84 8.52 8.25
N ARG A 399 15.12 9.08 9.44
CA ARG A 399 14.64 10.43 9.81
C ARG A 399 15.14 11.52 8.87
N ARG A 400 16.34 11.39 8.29
CA ARG A 400 16.84 12.33 7.26
C ARG A 400 16.01 12.21 5.98
N HIS A 401 15.76 10.98 5.53
CA HIS A 401 14.97 10.70 4.34
C HIS A 401 13.50 11.11 4.48
N LEU A 402 12.91 11.01 5.67
CA LEU A 402 11.52 11.39 5.93
C LEU A 402 11.27 12.90 6.05
N ARG A 403 12.32 13.75 6.12
CA ARG A 403 12.15 15.20 6.31
C ARG A 403 11.16 15.84 5.32
N PRO A 404 11.17 15.52 4.01
CA PRO A 404 10.19 16.07 3.07
C PRO A 404 8.75 15.70 3.41
N ILE A 405 8.49 14.41 3.70
CA ILE A 405 7.16 13.92 4.09
C ILE A 405 6.69 14.59 5.37
N HIS A 406 7.53 14.62 6.41
CA HIS A 406 7.19 15.27 7.68
C HIS A 406 6.93 16.76 7.51
N ARG A 407 7.70 17.45 6.66
CA ARG A 407 7.46 18.87 6.36
C ARG A 407 6.10 19.06 5.69
N ALA A 408 5.76 18.25 4.68
CA ALA A 408 4.47 18.29 4.01
C ALA A 408 3.31 18.06 4.99
N LEU A 409 3.39 17.03 5.84
CA LEU A 409 2.35 16.72 6.83
C LEU A 409 2.23 17.80 7.92
N CYS A 410 3.35 18.39 8.37
CA CYS A 410 3.31 19.56 9.25
C CYS A 410 2.54 20.72 8.62
N MET A 411 2.83 21.03 7.35
CA MET A 411 2.14 22.10 6.62
C MET A 411 0.64 21.78 6.43
N ALA A 412 0.31 20.53 6.11
CA ALA A 412 -1.08 20.06 6.03
C ALA A 412 -1.83 20.25 7.36
N ARG A 413 -1.20 19.90 8.50
CA ARG A 413 -1.78 20.14 9.84
C ARG A 413 -2.04 21.62 10.12
N LEU A 414 -1.20 22.52 9.63
CA LEU A 414 -1.40 23.97 9.79
C LEU A 414 -2.56 24.51 8.93
N ILE A 415 -2.82 23.90 7.77
CA ILE A 415 -3.92 24.31 6.87
C ILE A 415 -5.25 23.72 7.32
N ARG A 416 -5.27 22.50 7.87
CA ARG A 416 -6.48 21.76 8.25
C ARG A 416 -7.51 22.60 9.05
N PRO A 417 -7.13 23.46 10.03
CA PRO A 417 -8.07 24.32 10.74
C PRO A 417 -8.83 25.31 9.83
N VAL A 418 -8.23 25.78 8.74
CA VAL A 418 -8.91 26.68 7.77
C VAL A 418 -10.12 26.00 7.15
N ILE A 419 -10.06 24.69 6.96
CA ILE A 419 -11.10 23.89 6.31
C ILE A 419 -12.22 23.53 7.32
N PHE A 420 -11.85 23.23 8.58
CA PHE A 420 -12.75 22.55 9.52
C PHE A 420 -13.07 23.32 10.81
N LEU A 421 -12.46 24.48 11.08
CA LEU A 421 -12.89 25.30 12.22
C LEU A 421 -14.18 26.05 11.88
N PRO A 422 -15.20 26.06 12.75
CA PRO A 422 -16.46 26.76 12.51
C PRO A 422 -16.30 28.24 12.14
N ALA A 423 -15.31 28.91 12.74
CA ALA A 423 -15.02 30.32 12.47
C ALA A 423 -14.47 30.58 11.04
N MET A 424 -13.91 29.55 10.38
CA MET A 424 -13.24 29.68 9.08
C MET A 424 -13.93 28.91 7.96
N GLU A 425 -14.68 27.85 8.30
CA GLU A 425 -15.24 26.89 7.35
C GLU A 425 -16.14 27.57 6.30
N ALA A 426 -16.97 28.54 6.70
CA ALA A 426 -17.87 29.24 5.78
C ALA A 426 -17.09 30.12 4.78
N GLY A 427 -15.99 30.73 5.24
CA GLY A 427 -15.08 31.50 4.40
C GLY A 427 -14.35 30.59 3.40
N PHE A 428 -13.84 29.45 3.90
CA PHE A 428 -13.23 28.42 3.06
C PHE A 428 -14.20 27.88 2.01
N ALA A 429 -15.38 27.41 2.40
CA ALA A 429 -16.37 26.85 1.48
C ALA A 429 -16.78 27.87 0.40
N ARG A 430 -16.98 29.14 0.77
CA ARG A 430 -17.26 30.21 -0.20
C ARG A 430 -16.10 30.42 -1.19
N ALA A 431 -14.86 30.47 -0.70
CA ALA A 431 -13.69 30.66 -1.54
C ALA A 431 -13.44 29.46 -2.46
N PHE A 432 -13.54 28.24 -1.92
CA PHE A 432 -13.36 26.99 -2.64
C PHE A 432 -14.42 26.79 -3.71
N ARG A 433 -15.69 27.13 -3.43
CA ARG A 433 -16.80 27.10 -4.41
C ARG A 433 -16.60 28.08 -5.57
N ARG A 434 -16.09 29.28 -5.30
CA ARG A 434 -15.93 30.33 -6.33
C ARG A 434 -14.65 30.19 -7.18
N SER A 435 -13.73 29.30 -6.82
CA SER A 435 -12.40 29.24 -7.44
C SER A 435 -12.10 27.87 -8.01
N SER A 436 -12.22 27.72 -9.34
CA SER A 436 -11.71 26.54 -10.05
C SER A 436 -10.21 26.36 -9.84
N THR A 437 -9.44 27.45 -9.73
CA THR A 437 -8.01 27.41 -9.41
C THR A 437 -7.72 26.74 -8.06
N LEU A 438 -8.51 27.00 -7.02
CA LEU A 438 -8.31 26.36 -5.71
C LEU A 438 -8.64 24.86 -5.77
N ARG A 439 -9.70 24.48 -6.49
CA ARG A 439 -10.03 23.06 -6.73
C ARG A 439 -8.94 22.35 -7.53
N MET A 440 -8.45 22.98 -8.59
CA MET A 440 -7.34 22.44 -9.38
C MET A 440 -6.05 22.33 -8.57
N GLN A 441 -5.76 23.28 -7.66
CA GLN A 441 -4.62 23.17 -6.75
C GLN A 441 -4.74 21.99 -5.78
N TYR A 442 -5.94 21.71 -5.26
CA TYR A 442 -6.18 20.51 -4.46
C TYR A 442 -5.88 19.23 -5.26
N LEU A 443 -6.29 19.19 -6.53
CA LEU A 443 -6.05 18.05 -7.41
C LEU A 443 -4.57 17.91 -7.79
N ARG A 444 -3.86 19.01 -8.07
CA ARG A 444 -2.41 19.02 -8.32
C ARG A 444 -1.60 18.58 -7.09
N LEU A 445 -2.08 18.92 -5.90
CA LEU A 445 -1.49 18.42 -4.65
C LEU A 445 -1.64 16.90 -4.56
N MET A 446 -2.80 16.32 -4.89
CA MET A 446 -2.96 14.86 -4.99
C MET A 446 -2.07 14.26 -6.09
N ALA A 447 -1.94 14.95 -7.22
CA ALA A 447 -1.06 14.52 -8.31
C ALA A 447 0.43 14.56 -7.94
N GLY A 448 0.82 15.26 -6.87
CA GLY A 448 2.22 15.52 -6.53
C GLY A 448 2.90 16.53 -7.46
N GLU A 449 2.09 17.36 -8.15
CA GLU A 449 2.48 18.49 -9.01
C GLU A 449 2.51 19.82 -8.24
N ALA A 450 1.99 19.84 -7.02
CA ALA A 450 2.03 20.97 -6.10
C ALA A 450 2.36 20.49 -4.68
N GLU A 451 2.98 21.37 -3.90
CA GLU A 451 3.33 21.09 -2.50
C GLU A 451 2.58 22.03 -1.56
N TYR A 452 2.40 21.62 -0.30
CA TYR A 452 1.74 22.47 0.69
C TYR A 452 2.46 23.79 0.96
N GLY A 453 3.77 23.86 0.68
CA GLY A 453 4.54 25.11 0.75
C GLY A 453 3.97 26.19 -0.18
N ASP A 454 3.58 25.81 -1.39
CA ASP A 454 3.00 26.72 -2.39
C ASP A 454 1.63 27.24 -1.94
N ILE A 455 0.86 26.38 -1.28
CA ILE A 455 -0.46 26.71 -0.74
C ILE A 455 -0.32 27.66 0.46
N LEU A 456 0.58 27.35 1.40
CA LEU A 456 0.83 28.20 2.57
C LEU A 456 1.34 29.59 2.17
N ALA A 457 2.27 29.69 1.23
CA ALA A 457 2.77 30.98 0.75
C ALA A 457 1.62 31.87 0.25
N ARG A 458 0.66 31.31 -0.49
CA ARG A 458 -0.53 32.03 -0.97
C ARG A 458 -1.52 32.37 0.14
N LEU A 459 -1.66 31.51 1.15
CA LEU A 459 -2.51 31.77 2.32
C LEU A 459 -1.94 32.89 3.18
N ILE A 460 -0.62 32.91 3.41
CA ILE A 460 0.07 33.94 4.18
C ILE A 460 -0.11 35.32 3.55
N LEU A 461 0.02 35.42 2.23
CA LEU A 461 -0.25 36.66 1.48
C LEU A 461 -1.71 37.15 1.64
N ARG A 462 -2.63 36.30 2.10
CA ARG A 462 -4.05 36.62 2.34
C ARG A 462 -4.42 36.75 3.81
N LEU A 463 -3.49 36.47 4.75
CA LEU A 463 -3.73 36.55 6.20
C LEU A 463 -4.30 37.89 6.66
N PRO A 464 -3.85 39.07 6.18
CA PRO A 464 -4.44 40.35 6.59
C PRO A 464 -5.96 40.42 6.37
N ARG A 465 -6.47 39.74 5.33
CA ARG A 465 -7.92 39.69 5.02
C ARG A 465 -8.65 38.64 5.85
N LEU A 466 -8.01 37.52 6.20
CA LEU A 466 -8.60 36.46 7.01
C LEU A 466 -8.70 36.87 8.49
N THR A 467 -7.71 37.59 9.02
CA THR A 467 -7.75 38.12 10.39
C THR A 467 -8.86 39.16 10.55
N VAL A 468 -9.07 40.03 9.55
CA VAL A 468 -10.17 41.00 9.52
C VAL A 468 -11.54 40.31 9.47
N LEU A 469 -11.69 39.21 8.73
CA LEU A 469 -12.93 38.42 8.69
C LEU A 469 -13.21 37.67 10.00
N ALA A 470 -12.18 37.15 10.67
CA ALA A 470 -12.31 36.48 11.97
C ALA A 470 -12.67 37.45 13.11
N ILE A 471 -12.14 38.68 13.07
CA ILE A 471 -12.49 39.74 14.04
C ILE A 471 -13.93 40.23 13.80
N ARG A 472 -14.36 40.36 12.53
CA ARG A 472 -15.73 40.75 12.17
C ARG A 472 -16.80 39.67 12.39
N ALA A 473 -16.42 38.43 12.67
CA ALA A 473 -17.36 37.36 13.03
C ALA A 473 -17.59 37.25 14.55
N LYS A 474 -16.89 38.07 15.35
CA LYS A 474 -17.06 38.18 16.81
C LYS A 474 -17.86 39.42 17.26
N PHE A 475 -18.24 40.27 16.31
CA PHE A 475 -19.20 41.38 16.45
C PHE A 475 -20.31 41.15 15.43
#